data_AF-A0A314XLQ9-F1
#
_entry.id   AF-A0A314XLQ9-F1
#
_cell.length_a   1.000
_cell.length_b   1.000
_cell.length_c   1.000
_cell.angle_alpha   90.00
_cell.angle_beta   90.00
_cell.angle_gamma   90.00
#
_symmetry.space_group_name_H-M   'P 1'
#
loop_
_entity.id
_entity.type
_entity.pdbx_description
1 polymer ?
#
loop_
_entity_poly.entity_id
_entity_poly.type
_entity_poly.pdbx_seq_one_letter_code
_entity_poly.pdbx_strand_id
1 'polypeptide(L)'
;MSWNTMMDGYMKNSKVENAVELFEQMPHRDAVSWMVLIGGFVKKGQFEQALEWFREMQLLGVEPDYVTIIAVIAACADLGTLGLGLWINRFFVKQDFRDSIRISNSLIDMGTQRTLVSWN
;
A
#
# COMPACT_ATOMS: atom_id res chain seq x y z
N MET A 1 5.33 -19.91 6.26
CA MET A 1 3.93 -19.79 5.80
C MET A 1 2.88 -19.68 6.92
N SER A 2 3.21 -19.94 8.20
CA SER A 2 2.25 -19.78 9.33
C SER A 2 2.04 -18.33 9.76
N TRP A 3 3.11 -17.53 9.82
CA TRP A 3 3.08 -16.13 10.29
C TRP A 3 2.15 -15.25 9.45
N ASN A 4 2.29 -15.28 8.12
CA ASN A 4 1.46 -14.48 7.21
C ASN A 4 -0.04 -14.81 7.34
N THR A 5 -0.39 -16.08 7.52
CA THR A 5 -1.79 -16.51 7.73
C THR A 5 -2.34 -16.01 9.06
N MET A 6 -1.51 -16.06 10.12
CA MET A 6 -1.90 -15.56 11.43
C MET A 6 -2.04 -14.04 11.45
N MET A 7 -1.13 -13.31 10.76
CA MET A 7 -1.26 -11.87 10.53
C MET A 7 -2.55 -11.52 9.80
N ASP A 8 -2.86 -12.19 8.68
CA ASP A 8 -4.09 -11.95 7.93
C ASP A 8 -5.35 -12.20 8.79
N GLY A 9 -5.31 -13.23 9.63
CA GLY A 9 -6.37 -13.50 10.62
C GLY A 9 -6.52 -12.39 11.66
N TYR A 10 -5.43 -11.83 12.20
CA TYR A 10 -5.47 -10.70 13.12
C TYR A 10 -5.97 -9.42 12.44
N MET A 11 -5.52 -9.17 11.21
CA MET A 11 -5.99 -8.04 10.41
C MET A 11 -7.50 -8.16 10.18
N LYS A 12 -8.02 -9.32 9.78
CA LYS A 12 -9.47 -9.51 9.58
C LYS A 12 -10.32 -9.31 10.83
N ASN A 13 -9.77 -9.61 12.01
CA ASN A 13 -10.47 -9.47 13.30
C ASN A 13 -10.27 -8.11 13.97
N SER A 14 -9.85 -7.08 13.22
CA SER A 14 -9.57 -5.74 13.75
C SER A 14 -8.46 -5.66 14.82
N LYS A 15 -7.69 -6.74 15.05
CA LYS A 15 -6.55 -6.79 15.99
C LYS A 15 -5.26 -6.36 15.28
N VAL A 16 -5.18 -5.09 14.89
CA VAL A 16 -4.04 -4.55 14.12
C VAL A 16 -2.76 -4.66 14.91
N GLU A 17 -2.81 -4.32 16.20
CA GLU A 17 -1.65 -4.26 17.10
C GLU A 17 -1.01 -5.65 17.21
N ASN A 18 -1.83 -6.69 17.37
CA ASN A 18 -1.35 -8.08 17.38
C ASN A 18 -0.72 -8.48 16.04
N ALA A 19 -1.22 -8.00 14.91
CA ALA A 19 -0.63 -8.30 13.61
C ALA A 19 0.74 -7.61 13.43
N VAL A 20 0.88 -6.38 13.90
CA VAL A 20 2.14 -5.62 13.91
C VAL A 20 3.15 -6.28 14.84
N GLU A 21 2.76 -6.60 16.07
CA GLU A 21 3.63 -7.29 17.02
C GLU A 21 4.11 -8.63 16.45
N LEU A 22 3.22 -9.38 15.80
CA LEU A 22 3.57 -10.64 15.17
C LEU A 22 4.58 -10.44 14.02
N PHE A 23 4.40 -9.39 13.23
CA PHE A 23 5.31 -9.01 12.15
C PHE A 23 6.69 -8.60 12.69
N GLU A 24 6.75 -7.86 13.81
CA GLU A 24 7.98 -7.48 14.49
C GLU A 24 8.71 -8.68 15.14
N GLN A 25 7.98 -9.73 15.49
CA GLN A 25 8.57 -10.98 15.99
C GLN A 25 9.06 -11.93 14.88
N MET A 26 8.76 -11.67 13.61
CA MET A 26 9.18 -12.55 12.51
C MET A 26 10.71 -12.56 12.35
N PRO A 27 11.37 -13.73 12.43
CA PRO A 27 12.82 -13.82 12.26
C PRO A 27 13.27 -13.54 10.83
N HIS A 28 12.40 -13.77 9.85
CA HIS A 28 12.64 -13.46 8.44
C HIS A 28 11.38 -12.85 7.82
N ARG A 29 11.52 -11.67 7.22
CA ARG A 29 10.44 -10.95 6.54
C ARG A 29 10.71 -10.97 5.04
N ASP A 30 9.75 -11.45 4.28
CA ASP A 30 9.77 -11.45 2.82
C ASP A 30 8.72 -10.48 2.26
N ALA A 31 8.75 -10.23 0.94
CA ALA A 31 7.80 -9.34 0.28
C ALA A 31 6.32 -9.70 0.59
N VAL A 32 6.02 -10.98 0.83
CA VAL A 32 4.67 -11.45 1.18
C VAL A 32 4.26 -10.98 2.58
N SER A 33 5.15 -11.04 3.57
CA SER A 33 4.87 -10.54 4.92
C SER A 33 4.55 -9.04 4.93
N TRP A 34 5.29 -8.24 4.17
CA TRP A 34 5.02 -6.81 3.98
C TRP A 34 3.70 -6.56 3.26
N MET A 35 3.43 -7.32 2.20
CA MET A 35 2.17 -7.25 1.44
C MET A 35 0.95 -7.51 2.34
N VAL A 36 1.01 -8.52 3.21
CA VAL A 36 -0.08 -8.84 4.14
C VAL A 36 -0.31 -7.71 5.13
N LEU A 37 0.77 -7.14 5.67
CA LEU A 37 0.68 -6.03 6.62
C LEU A 37 0.09 -4.78 5.97
N ILE A 38 0.71 -4.29 4.89
CA ILE A 38 0.31 -3.08 4.16
C ILE A 38 -1.12 -3.24 3.63
N GLY A 39 -1.42 -4.36 2.95
CA GLY A 39 -2.75 -4.64 2.42
C GLY A 39 -3.82 -4.74 3.51
N GLY A 40 -3.46 -5.21 4.70
CA GLY A 40 -4.36 -5.22 5.85
C GLY A 40 -4.71 -3.80 6.33
N PHE A 41 -3.73 -2.90 6.41
CA PHE A 41 -3.95 -1.50 6.79
C PHE A 41 -4.88 -0.78 5.79
N VAL A 42 -4.63 -0.98 4.50
CA VAL A 42 -5.47 -0.42 3.42
C VAL A 42 -6.92 -0.91 3.52
N LYS A 43 -7.14 -2.21 3.75
CA LYS A 43 -8.50 -2.77 3.92
C LYS A 43 -9.25 -2.21 5.13
N LYS A 44 -8.54 -1.67 6.12
CA LYS A 44 -9.12 -1.02 7.31
C LYS A 44 -9.29 0.48 7.16
N GLY A 45 -8.91 1.06 6.02
CA GLY A 45 -8.91 2.52 5.83
C GLY A 45 -7.79 3.24 6.57
N GLN A 46 -6.81 2.51 7.10
CA GLN A 46 -5.65 3.05 7.82
C GLN A 46 -4.52 3.35 6.84
N PHE A 47 -4.80 4.27 5.92
CA PHE A 47 -3.96 4.53 4.75
C PHE A 47 -2.62 5.18 5.11
N GLU A 48 -2.58 6.06 6.10
CA GLU A 48 -1.32 6.70 6.55
C GLU A 48 -0.32 5.66 7.06
N GLN A 49 -0.78 4.75 7.92
CA GLN A 49 0.02 3.64 8.43
C GLN A 49 0.47 2.71 7.30
N ALA A 50 -0.39 2.42 6.32
CA ALA A 50 -0.01 1.62 5.15
C ALA A 50 1.16 2.25 4.38
N LEU A 51 1.18 3.59 4.24
CA LEU A 51 2.26 4.32 3.58
C LEU A 51 3.54 4.36 4.41
N GLU A 52 3.44 4.47 5.73
CA GLU A 52 4.59 4.39 6.63
C GLU A 52 5.30 3.03 6.51
N TRP A 53 4.55 1.94 6.58
CA TRP A 53 5.11 0.59 6.40
C TRP A 53 5.68 0.38 5.00
N PHE A 54 5.04 0.92 3.96
CA PHE A 54 5.59 0.86 2.61
C PHE A 54 6.92 1.62 2.49
N ARG A 55 7.04 2.77 3.14
CA ARG A 55 8.30 3.53 3.18
C ARG A 55 9.41 2.74 3.89
N GLU A 56 9.10 2.08 5.00
CA GLU A 56 10.06 1.21 5.69
C GLU A 56 10.51 0.03 4.83
N MET A 57 9.57 -0.62 4.12
CA MET A 57 9.87 -1.69 3.17
C MET A 57 10.93 -1.26 2.15
N GLN A 58 10.77 -0.05 1.60
CA GLN A 58 11.70 0.53 0.63
C GLN A 58 13.05 0.91 1.24
N LEU A 59 13.07 1.45 2.46
CA LEU A 59 14.31 1.77 3.17
C LEU A 59 15.15 0.52 3.46
N LEU A 60 14.49 -0.62 3.68
CA LEU A 60 15.13 -1.92 3.86
C LEU A 60 15.51 -2.61 2.54
N GLY A 61 15.23 -1.97 1.39
CA GLY A 61 15.56 -2.51 0.07
C GLY A 61 14.73 -3.73 -0.33
N VAL A 62 13.59 -3.97 0.34
CA VAL A 62 12.69 -5.06 -0.03
C VAL A 62 11.84 -4.59 -1.21
N GLU A 63 11.93 -5.30 -2.34
CA GLU A 63 11.16 -4.94 -3.53
C GLU A 63 9.65 -5.20 -3.31
N PRO A 64 8.81 -4.18 -3.50
CA PRO A 64 7.36 -4.35 -3.43
C PRO A 64 6.82 -5.06 -4.66
N ASP A 65 6.01 -6.09 -4.43
CA ASP A 65 5.24 -6.76 -5.48
C ASP A 65 4.10 -5.86 -5.99
N TYR A 66 3.62 -6.13 -7.21
CA TYR A 66 2.52 -5.44 -7.88
C TYR A 66 1.25 -5.35 -7.02
N VAL A 67 0.96 -6.38 -6.22
CA VAL A 67 -0.18 -6.37 -5.28
C VAL A 67 -0.01 -5.30 -4.19
N THR A 68 1.19 -5.18 -3.62
CA THR A 68 1.52 -4.15 -2.63
C THR A 68 1.39 -2.77 -3.23
N ILE A 69 1.84 -2.62 -4.48
CA ILE A 69 1.80 -1.37 -5.23
C ILE A 69 0.36 -0.91 -5.46
N ILE A 70 -0.54 -1.80 -5.90
CA ILE A 70 -1.96 -1.47 -6.06
C ILE A 70 -2.56 -1.02 -4.73
N ALA A 71 -2.26 -1.72 -3.63
CA ALA A 71 -2.79 -1.37 -2.32
C ALA A 71 -2.36 0.04 -1.89
N VAL A 72 -1.09 0.39 -2.10
CA VAL A 72 -0.54 1.71 -1.81
C VAL A 72 -1.17 2.79 -2.70
N ILE A 73 -1.41 2.51 -3.98
CA ILE A 73 -2.10 3.45 -4.89
C ILE A 73 -3.54 3.70 -4.42
N ALA A 74 -4.27 2.66 -4.01
CA ALA A 74 -5.62 2.81 -3.47
C ALA A 74 -5.61 3.68 -2.20
N ALA A 75 -4.66 3.43 -1.30
CA ALA A 75 -4.45 4.25 -0.11
C ALA A 75 -4.20 5.74 -0.44
N CYS A 76 -3.43 6.02 -1.49
CA CYS A 76 -3.15 7.38 -1.95
C CYS A 76 -4.39 8.06 -2.55
N ALA A 77 -5.22 7.32 -3.28
CA ALA A 77 -6.45 7.83 -3.86
C ALA A 77 -7.42 8.26 -2.75
N ASP A 78 -7.60 7.41 -1.73
CA ASP A 78 -8.48 7.69 -0.59
C ASP A 78 -7.96 8.84 0.29
N LEU A 79 -6.64 8.97 0.48
CA LEU A 79 -6.05 10.10 1.21
C LEU A 79 -6.00 11.41 0.40
N GLY A 80 -6.31 11.36 -0.91
CA GLY A 80 -6.21 12.51 -1.80
C GLY A 80 -4.79 13.06 -1.94
N THR A 81 -3.75 12.30 -1.59
CA THR A 81 -2.35 12.73 -1.58
C THR A 81 -1.74 12.69 -2.99
N LEU A 82 -2.06 13.68 -3.82
CA LEU A 82 -1.58 13.78 -5.23
C LEU A 82 -0.06 13.66 -5.36
N GLY A 83 0.69 14.18 -4.37
CA GLY A 83 2.15 14.14 -4.38
C GLY A 83 2.71 12.72 -4.35
N LEU A 84 2.06 11.79 -3.62
CA LEU A 84 2.52 10.41 -3.53
C LEU A 84 2.15 9.60 -4.77
N GLY A 85 0.97 9.85 -5.36
CA GLY A 85 0.57 9.24 -6.64
C GLY A 85 1.55 9.58 -7.77
N LEU A 86 2.02 10.84 -7.82
CA LEU A 86 3.07 11.26 -8.75
C LEU A 86 4.43 10.64 -8.43
N TRP A 87 4.79 10.50 -7.14
CA TRP A 87 6.03 9.87 -6.72
C TRP A 87 6.09 8.38 -7.11
N ILE A 88 4.99 7.66 -6.86
CA ILE A 88 4.80 6.26 -7.25
C ILE A 88 4.87 6.12 -8.77
N ASN A 89 4.17 6.98 -9.52
CA ASN A 89 4.26 6.97 -10.99
C ASN A 89 5.70 7.16 -11.48
N ARG A 90 6.44 8.11 -10.88
CA ARG A 90 7.85 8.35 -11.21
C ARG A 90 8.77 7.20 -10.82
N PHE A 91 8.46 6.48 -9.75
CA PHE A 91 9.13 5.24 -9.38
C PHE A 91 8.93 4.15 -10.45
N PHE A 92 7.71 4.02 -11.00
CA PHE A 92 7.40 3.03 -12.04
C PHE A 92 7.96 3.34 -13.42
N VAL A 93 7.96 4.62 -13.83
CA VAL A 93 8.60 5.04 -15.08
C VAL A 93 10.10 4.70 -15.09
N LYS A 94 10.73 4.62 -13.91
CA LYS A 94 12.14 4.24 -13.78
C LYS A 94 12.40 2.72 -13.75
N GLN A 95 11.38 1.91 -13.47
CA GLN A 95 11.51 0.45 -13.27
C GLN A 95 11.03 -0.38 -14.49
N ASP A 96 10.76 0.24 -15.63
CA ASP A 96 10.37 -0.40 -16.92
C ASP A 96 9.23 -1.44 -16.81
N PHE A 97 8.32 -1.25 -15.84
CA PHE A 97 7.12 -2.07 -15.72
C PHE A 97 6.11 -1.67 -16.79
N ARG A 98 5.76 -2.63 -17.67
CA ARG A 98 4.83 -2.47 -18.81
C ARG A 98 3.37 -2.15 -18.44
N ASP A 99 3.05 -1.99 -17.15
CA ASP A 99 1.68 -1.76 -16.64
C ASP A 99 1.33 -0.27 -16.40
N SER A 100 2.06 0.65 -17.04
CA SER A 100 1.90 2.12 -16.89
C SER A 100 0.49 2.65 -17.18
N ILE A 101 -0.32 1.91 -17.94
CA ILE A 101 -1.68 2.32 -18.35
C ILE A 101 -2.66 2.27 -17.16
N ARG A 102 -2.59 1.25 -16.28
CA ARG A 102 -3.51 1.15 -15.12
C ARG A 102 -3.18 2.20 -14.06
N ILE A 103 -1.90 2.44 -13.80
CA ILE A 103 -1.43 3.45 -12.85
C ILE A 103 -1.85 4.86 -13.32
N SER A 104 -1.72 5.14 -14.62
CA SER A 104 -2.15 6.41 -15.21
C SER A 104 -3.66 6.62 -15.10
N ASN A 105 -4.47 5.59 -15.33
CA ASN A 105 -5.93 5.67 -15.20
C ASN A 105 -6.38 5.88 -13.75
N SER A 106 -5.72 5.26 -12.77
CA SER A 106 -6.00 5.50 -11.34
C SER A 106 -5.65 6.94 -10.91
N LEU A 107 -4.63 7.55 -11.50
CA LEU A 107 -4.30 8.96 -11.25
C LEU A 107 -5.28 9.94 -11.90
N ILE A 108 -5.80 9.59 -13.08
CA ILE A 108 -6.88 10.35 -13.72
C ILE A 108 -8.13 10.31 -12.83
N ASP A 109 -8.52 9.14 -12.33
CA ASP A 109 -9.68 8.98 -11.44
C ASP A 109 -9.54 9.81 -10.13
N MET A 110 -8.33 9.79 -9.56
CA MET A 110 -7.96 10.62 -8.40
C MET A 110 -8.01 12.12 -8.69
N GLY A 111 -7.63 12.53 -9.91
CA GLY A 111 -7.74 13.92 -10.37
C GLY A 111 -9.19 14.35 -10.62
N THR A 112 -10.02 13.45 -11.15
CA THR A 112 -11.41 13.75 -11.52
C THR A 112 -12.36 13.82 -10.31
N GLN A 113 -12.11 13.03 -9.25
CA GLN A 113 -12.91 13.13 -8.02
C GLN A 113 -12.80 14.51 -7.36
N ARG A 114 -11.66 15.21 -7.46
CA ARG A 114 -11.52 16.59 -6.93
C ARG A 114 -12.29 17.63 -7.72
N THR A 115 -12.48 17.46 -9.03
CA THR A 115 -13.24 18.41 -9.85
C THR A 115 -14.76 18.34 -9.63
N LEU A 116 -15.28 17.27 -9.02
CA LEU A 116 -16.71 17.14 -8.73
C LEU A 116 -17.10 17.66 -7.34
N VAL A 117 -16.16 17.79 -6.39
CA VAL A 117 -16.45 18.25 -5.01
C VAL A 117 -16.29 19.77 -4.85
N SER A 118 -15.80 20.49 -5.87
CA SER A 118 -15.70 21.97 -5.82
C SER A 118 -16.94 22.71 -6.32
N TRP A 119 -18.03 22.00 -6.63
CA TRP A 119 -19.32 22.58 -7.05
C TRP A 119 -20.48 21.86 -6.36
N ASN A 120 -20.60 22.02 -5.04
CA ASN A 120 -21.91 21.98 -4.37
C ASN A 120 -21.85 22.77 -3.06
#